data_AF-A0A496QBL8-F1
#
_entry.id   AF-A0A496QBL8-F1
#
_cell.length_a   1.000
_cell.length_b   1.000
_cell.length_c   1.000
_cell.angle_alpha   90.00
_cell.angle_beta   90.00
_cell.angle_gamma   90.00
#
_symmetry.space_group_name_H-M   'P 1'
#
loop_
_entity.id
_entity.type
_entity.pdbx_description
1 polymer ?
#
loop_
_entity_poly.entity_id
_entity_poly.type
_entity_poly.pdbx_seq_one_letter_code
_entity_poly.pdbx_strand_id
1 'polypeptide(L)'
;MSRFDYKTAGVDIDAGKYAIELMKEHVKSTETPGVISDIGGFGGLFQPDLEGYKNPVFVSGADGVGTKLKIAFMLDRHDTVGIDC
;
A
#
# COMPACT_ATOMS: atom_id res chain seq x y z
N MET A 1 -15.43 -28.57 -3.74
CA MET A 1 -15.09 -27.33 -2.99
C MET A 1 -15.97 -27.27 -1.76
N SER A 2 -15.37 -27.04 -0.59
CA SER A 2 -16.10 -26.90 0.68
C SER A 2 -17.15 -25.80 0.57
N ARG A 3 -18.34 -26.01 1.15
CA ARG A 3 -19.42 -25.00 1.25
C ARG A 3 -19.00 -23.77 2.08
N PHE A 4 -17.86 -23.85 2.75
CA PHE A 4 -17.21 -22.78 3.51
C PHE A 4 -15.83 -22.54 2.90
N ASP A 5 -15.77 -21.67 1.90
CA ASP A 5 -14.52 -21.13 1.34
C ASP A 5 -14.44 -19.65 1.70
N TYR A 6 -13.26 -19.15 2.05
CA TYR A 6 -13.05 -17.75 2.45
C TYR A 6 -13.49 -16.77 1.36
N LYS A 7 -13.39 -17.20 0.10
CA LYS A 7 -13.90 -16.49 -1.07
C LYS A 7 -15.40 -16.26 -1.03
N THR A 8 -16.17 -17.18 -0.47
CA THR A 8 -17.63 -17.01 -0.30
C THR A 8 -18.00 -15.98 0.77
N ALA A 9 -17.06 -15.63 1.66
CA ALA A 9 -17.17 -14.50 2.58
C ALA A 9 -16.70 -13.17 1.98
N GLY A 10 -16.37 -13.14 0.68
CA GLY A 10 -15.92 -11.95 -0.04
C GLY A 10 -14.41 -11.73 -0.03
N VAL A 11 -13.61 -12.67 0.49
CA VAL A 11 -12.14 -12.55 0.53
C VAL A 11 -11.48 -13.52 -0.44
N ASP A 12 -10.97 -12.98 -1.54
CA ASP A 12 -10.21 -13.74 -2.53
C ASP A 12 -8.70 -13.57 -2.31
N ILE A 13 -8.07 -14.61 -1.72
CA ILE A 13 -6.65 -14.63 -1.40
C ILE A 13 -5.79 -14.60 -2.67
N ASP A 14 -6.23 -15.27 -3.74
CA ASP A 14 -5.48 -15.37 -4.98
C ASP A 14 -5.53 -14.03 -5.75
N ALA A 15 -6.69 -13.35 -5.73
CA ALA A 15 -6.81 -12.00 -6.25
C ALA A 15 -5.88 -11.02 -5.50
N GLY A 16 -5.76 -11.16 -4.17
CA GLY A 16 -4.83 -10.37 -3.37
C GLY A 16 -3.37 -10.59 -3.74
N LYS A 17 -2.95 -11.86 -3.92
CA LYS A 17 -1.59 -12.19 -4.39
C LYS A 17 -1.31 -11.64 -5.78
N TYR A 18 -2.28 -11.77 -6.70
CA TYR A 18 -2.14 -11.23 -8.05
C TYR A 18 -1.98 -9.71 -8.05
N ALA A 19 -2.75 -8.99 -7.22
CA ALA A 19 -2.59 -7.55 -7.07
C ALA A 19 -1.19 -7.16 -6.54
N ILE A 20 -0.63 -7.93 -5.60
CA ILE A 20 0.75 -7.73 -5.12
C ILE A 20 1.73 -7.86 -6.28
N GLU A 21 1.65 -8.91 -7.10
CA GLU A 21 2.54 -9.09 -8.25
C GLU A 21 2.50 -7.92 -9.23
N LEU A 22 1.31 -7.36 -9.50
CA LEU A 22 1.16 -6.19 -10.38
C LEU A 22 1.80 -4.92 -9.79
N MET A 23 1.80 -4.75 -8.47
CA MET A 23 2.32 -3.54 -7.81
C MET A 23 3.83 -3.60 -7.53
N LYS A 24 4.45 -4.80 -7.54
CA LYS A 24 5.83 -5.00 -7.09
C LYS A 24 6.85 -4.03 -7.70
N GLU A 25 6.84 -3.86 -9.02
CA GLU A 25 7.83 -3.01 -9.70
C GLU A 25 7.66 -1.52 -9.32
N HIS A 26 6.41 -1.06 -9.21
CA HIS A 26 6.11 0.31 -8.81
C HIS A 26 6.50 0.57 -7.35
N VAL A 27 6.20 -0.35 -6.43
CA VAL A 27 6.61 -0.24 -5.01
C VAL A 27 8.13 -0.28 -4.87
N LYS A 28 8.79 -1.19 -5.60
CA LYS A 28 10.25 -1.30 -5.59
C LYS A 28 10.94 -0.03 -6.07
N SER A 29 10.33 0.70 -7.00
CA SER A 29 10.88 1.97 -7.50
C SER A 29 11.02 3.06 -6.44
N THR A 30 10.31 2.93 -5.30
CA THR A 30 10.37 3.88 -4.17
C THR A 30 11.22 3.38 -3.01
N GLU A 31 11.95 2.27 -3.15
CA GLU A 31 12.83 1.75 -2.09
C GLU A 31 13.93 2.74 -1.72
N THR A 32 14.20 2.86 -0.42
CA THR A 32 15.25 3.72 0.13
C THR A 32 16.06 2.96 1.20
N PRO A 33 17.26 3.45 1.55
CA PRO A 33 18.01 2.89 2.67
C PRO A 33 17.18 2.89 3.95
N GLY A 34 17.08 1.72 4.60
CA GLY A 34 16.29 1.52 5.81
C GLY A 34 15.09 0.58 5.60
N VAL A 35 14.64 0.34 4.37
CA VAL A 35 13.65 -0.72 4.10
C VAL A 35 14.26 -2.10 4.41
N ILE A 36 13.60 -2.90 5.25
CA ILE A 36 14.08 -4.24 5.66
C ILE A 36 13.15 -5.38 5.18
N SER A 37 11.99 -5.05 4.64
CA SER A 37 10.98 -6.03 4.24
C SER A 37 10.48 -5.81 2.81
N ASP A 38 9.98 -6.88 2.20
CA ASP A 38 9.23 -6.84 0.94
C ASP A 38 7.71 -6.71 1.14
N ILE A 39 7.00 -6.33 0.07
CA ILE A 39 5.54 -6.32 0.00
C ILE A 39 4.95 -7.75 0.03
N GLY A 40 3.81 -7.91 0.72
CA GLY A 40 3.08 -9.19 0.82
C GLY A 40 3.17 -9.88 2.18
N GLY A 41 3.99 -9.36 3.10
CA GLY A 41 3.94 -9.69 4.51
C GLY A 41 2.80 -8.98 5.26
N PHE A 42 2.71 -9.20 6.59
CA PHE A 42 1.71 -8.56 7.45
C PHE A 42 1.88 -7.02 7.54
N GLY A 43 3.12 -6.54 7.46
CA GLY A 43 3.43 -5.11 7.50
C GLY A 43 4.82 -4.82 6.96
N GLY A 44 5.04 -3.59 6.51
CA GLY A 44 6.35 -3.10 6.09
C GLY A 44 7.24 -2.74 7.28
N LEU A 45 8.54 -2.98 7.15
CA LEU A 45 9.56 -2.71 8.15
C LEU A 45 10.55 -1.67 7.64
N PHE A 46 10.82 -0.66 8.46
CA PHE A 46 11.78 0.39 8.16
C PHE A 46 12.65 0.69 9.39
N GLN A 47 13.97 0.60 9.22
CA GLN A 47 14.96 1.04 10.21
C GLN A 47 15.50 2.41 9.79
N PRO A 48 15.08 3.49 10.47
CA PRO A 48 15.60 4.81 10.19
C PRO A 48 17.06 4.93 10.65
N ASP A 49 17.86 5.65 9.87
CA ASP A 49 19.12 6.20 10.37
C ASP A 49 18.80 7.41 11.25
N LEU A 50 19.19 7.35 12.52
CA LEU A 50 18.94 8.37 13.53
C LEU A 50 20.24 9.03 14.01
N GLU A 51 21.36 8.78 13.34
CA GLU A 51 22.63 9.42 13.67
C GLU A 51 22.49 10.95 13.62
N GLY A 52 23.03 11.64 14.63
CA GLY A 52 22.95 13.10 14.74
C GLY A 52 21.64 13.66 15.33
N TYR A 53 20.59 12.86 15.50
CA TYR A 53 19.37 13.29 16.18
C TYR A 53 19.49 13.17 17.71
N LYS A 54 19.28 14.27 18.43
CA LYS A 54 19.34 14.27 19.91
C LYS A 54 18.12 13.62 20.56
N ASN A 55 16.92 13.96 20.08
CA ASN A 55 15.63 13.48 20.59
C ASN A 55 14.64 13.40 19.41
N PRO A 56 14.74 12.39 18.54
CA PRO A 56 13.85 12.27 17.39
C PRO A 56 12.41 12.04 17.85
N VAL A 57 11.46 12.62 17.13
CA VAL A 57 10.01 12.45 17.36
C VAL A 57 9.39 11.96 16.07
N PHE A 58 8.65 10.86 16.12
CA PHE A 58 7.89 10.37 14.98
C PHE A 58 6.55 11.09 14.88
N VAL A 59 6.24 11.56 13.68
CA VAL A 59 4.97 12.18 13.34
C VAL A 59 4.32 11.32 12.25
N SER A 60 3.05 10.97 12.46
CA SER A 60 2.25 10.22 11.50
C SER A 60 0.96 10.98 11.18
N GLY A 61 0.48 10.85 9.95
CA GLY A 61 -0.80 11.39 9.50
C GLY A 61 -1.54 10.36 8.65
N ALA A 62 -2.84 10.54 8.54
CA ALA A 62 -3.69 9.79 7.63
C ALA A 62 -4.66 10.79 6.97
N ASP A 63 -4.70 10.79 5.65
CA ASP A 63 -5.57 11.65 4.86
C ASP A 63 -6.25 10.84 3.76
N GLY A 64 -7.24 11.43 3.09
CA GLY A 64 -7.93 10.82 1.97
C GLY A 64 -8.19 11.82 0.86
N VAL A 65 -8.17 11.30 -0.37
CA VAL A 65 -8.40 12.09 -1.60
C VAL A 65 -9.80 12.77 -1.64
N GLY A 66 -10.77 12.22 -0.91
CA GLY A 66 -12.12 12.77 -0.79
C GLY A 66 -12.94 12.67 -2.08
N THR A 67 -13.77 13.68 -2.36
CA THR A 67 -14.76 13.63 -3.44
C THR A 67 -14.16 13.62 -4.85
N LYS A 68 -12.86 13.91 -5.00
CA LYS A 68 -12.14 13.79 -6.28
C LYS A 68 -12.16 12.35 -6.82
N LEU A 69 -12.30 11.33 -5.96
CA LEU A 69 -12.51 9.94 -6.38
C LEU A 69 -13.74 9.78 -7.30
N LYS A 70 -14.80 10.57 -7.09
CA LYS A 70 -15.99 10.54 -7.97
C LYS A 70 -15.62 10.92 -9.42
N ILE A 71 -14.73 11.88 -9.59
CA ILE A 71 -14.26 12.30 -10.91
C ILE A 71 -13.38 11.21 -11.55
N ALA A 72 -12.50 10.58 -10.78
CA ALA A 72 -11.70 9.45 -11.25
C ALA A 72 -12.58 8.31 -11.79
N PHE A 73 -13.66 7.96 -11.06
CA PHE A 73 -14.63 6.95 -11.50
C PHE A 73 -15.41 7.39 -12.75
N MET A 74 -15.88 8.64 -12.79
CA MET A 74 -16.62 9.17 -13.94
C MET A 74 -15.80 9.20 -15.23
N LEU A 75 -14.48 9.39 -15.11
CA LEU A 75 -13.55 9.43 -16.24
C LEU A 75 -12.89 8.08 -16.53
N ASP A 76 -13.19 7.05 -15.72
CA ASP A 76 -12.51 5.75 -15.72
C ASP A 76 -10.97 5.87 -15.74
N ARG A 77 -10.43 6.84 -15.00
CA ARG A 77 -9.01 7.17 -15.00
C ARG A 77 -8.46 7.25 -13.58
N HIS A 78 -7.59 6.29 -13.26
CA HIS A 78 -7.16 5.98 -11.89
C HIS A 78 -5.64 6.07 -11.68
N ASP A 79 -4.87 6.30 -12.75
CA ASP A 79 -3.41 6.34 -12.75
C ASP A 79 -2.79 7.54 -12.02
N THR A 80 -3.57 8.61 -11.80
CA THR A 80 -3.08 9.81 -11.11
C THR A 80 -3.60 9.96 -9.68
N VAL A 81 -4.71 9.30 -9.32
CA VAL A 81 -5.43 9.61 -8.06
C VAL A 81 -4.66 9.19 -6.81
N GLY A 82 -3.76 8.20 -6.94
CA GLY A 82 -2.85 7.80 -5.86
C GLY A 82 -1.73 8.81 -5.56
N ILE A 83 -1.53 9.83 -6.40
CA ILE A 83 -0.57 10.92 -6.15
C ILE A 83 -1.20 12.02 -5.27
N ASP A 84 -2.54 12.07 -5.21
CA ASP A 84 -3.30 13.09 -4.48
C ASP A 84 -3.59 12.72 -3.02
N CYS A 85 -3.16 11.54 -2.56
CA CYS A 85 -3.43 11.02 -1.21
C CYS A 85 -2.37 11.42 -0.18
#